data_AF-A0A2H9MEB9-F1
#
_entry.id   AF-A0A2H9MEB9-F1
#
_cell.length_a   1.000
_cell.length_b   1.000
_cell.length_c   1.000
_cell.angle_alpha   90.00
_cell.angle_beta   90.00
_cell.angle_gamma   90.00
#
_symmetry.space_group_name_H-M   'P 1'
#
loop_
_entity.id
_entity.type
_entity.pdbx_description
1 polymer ?
#
loop_
_entity_poly.entity_id
_entity_poly.type
_entity_poly.pdbx_seq_one_letter_code
_entity_poly.pdbx_strand_id
1 'polypeptide(L)'
;MPKTDEKTWERVETVNSHTNLAYTKPEEKKRTFHLLKPKPIVKKQLSPAQTKYRETLTKLSGLSKVNVLDINGNVVSEMHVKDMPACLKNIPENGTSLVFDGVITQRMLDELSNTNIKTVVGIKKGSIPKQPASLNILTKAELE
;
A
#
# COMPACT_ATOMS: atom_id res chain seq x y z
N MET A 1 2.42 -53.74 -56.41
CA MET A 1 3.68 -54.08 -55.71
C MET A 1 3.79 -53.18 -54.48
N PRO A 2 4.39 -53.66 -53.38
CA PRO A 2 3.86 -54.51 -52.31
C PRO A 2 3.30 -53.66 -51.15
N LYS A 3 2.26 -54.12 -50.42
CA LYS A 3 2.29 -54.95 -49.18
C LYS A 3 3.15 -54.28 -48.07
N THR A 4 2.74 -54.13 -46.82
CA THR A 4 2.16 -55.11 -45.89
C THR A 4 1.80 -54.31 -44.63
N ASP A 5 0.55 -54.27 -44.20
CA ASP A 5 0.01 -55.03 -43.06
C ASP A 5 0.82 -54.88 -41.75
N GLU A 6 0.19 -54.34 -40.71
CA GLU A 6 -0.09 -55.12 -39.51
C GLU A 6 -1.20 -54.39 -38.72
N LYS A 7 -2.44 -54.91 -38.78
CA LYS A 7 -3.02 -55.91 -37.86
C LYS A 7 -3.60 -55.20 -36.63
N THR A 8 -4.93 -55.12 -36.49
CA THR A 8 -5.79 -56.09 -35.77
C THR A 8 -5.21 -56.32 -34.37
N TRP A 9 -5.92 -56.17 -33.25
CA TRP A 9 -7.08 -56.92 -32.76
C TRP A 9 -7.52 -56.19 -31.47
N GLU A 10 -8.81 -55.88 -31.30
CA GLU A 10 -9.77 -56.64 -30.48
C GLU A 10 -9.88 -56.21 -29.00
N ARG A 11 -11.14 -56.15 -28.58
CA ARG A 11 -11.66 -56.63 -27.29
C ARG A 11 -11.46 -55.75 -26.05
N VAL A 12 -12.55 -55.04 -25.78
CA VAL A 12 -13.27 -54.76 -24.53
C VAL A 12 -12.76 -55.33 -23.19
N GLU A 13 -13.04 -54.51 -22.17
CA GLU A 13 -13.38 -54.78 -20.75
C GLU A 13 -12.35 -54.42 -19.66
N THR A 14 -12.71 -53.37 -18.91
CA THR A 14 -12.86 -53.28 -17.43
C THR A 14 -11.63 -53.73 -16.59
N VAL A 15 -11.01 -52.96 -15.69
CA VAL A 15 -11.51 -52.26 -14.48
C VAL A 15 -10.37 -51.37 -13.92
N ASN A 16 -10.72 -50.49 -12.98
CA ASN A 16 -9.91 -49.88 -11.90
C ASN A 16 -9.25 -48.50 -12.10
N SER A 17 -9.92 -47.51 -11.47
CA SER A 17 -9.42 -46.68 -10.37
C SER A 17 -8.07 -45.98 -10.55
N HIS A 18 -8.05 -44.64 -10.47
CA HIS A 18 -7.25 -43.85 -9.50
C HIS A 18 -7.53 -42.34 -9.67
N THR A 19 -8.25 -41.79 -8.70
CA THR A 19 -8.03 -40.52 -7.97
C THR A 19 -7.42 -39.29 -8.66
N ASN A 20 -8.17 -38.18 -8.57
CA ASN A 20 -7.75 -36.78 -8.42
C ASN A 20 -6.25 -36.50 -8.17
N LEU A 21 -5.63 -35.66 -9.01
CA LEU A 21 -4.56 -34.74 -8.60
C LEU A 21 -4.63 -33.49 -9.49
N ALA A 22 -5.24 -32.42 -8.99
CA ALA A 22 -4.61 -31.39 -8.16
C ALA A 22 -3.91 -30.34 -9.04
N TYR A 23 -4.64 -29.24 -9.25
CA TYR A 23 -4.07 -27.93 -9.54
C TYR A 23 -2.83 -27.72 -8.66
N THR A 24 -1.67 -27.65 -9.30
CA THR A 24 -0.40 -27.39 -8.63
C THR A 24 -0.43 -26.00 -8.03
N LYS A 25 -0.65 -25.96 -6.72
CA LYS A 25 -0.53 -24.84 -5.78
C LYS A 25 0.94 -24.34 -5.80
N PRO A 26 1.25 -23.11 -6.24
CA PRO A 26 2.52 -22.49 -5.89
C PRO A 26 2.39 -21.96 -4.45
N GLU A 27 3.01 -22.73 -3.55
CA GLU A 27 3.68 -22.30 -2.33
C GLU A 27 3.08 -21.11 -1.57
N GLU A 28 2.23 -21.48 -0.61
CA GLU A 28 1.75 -20.69 0.50
C GLU A 28 2.93 -20.20 1.35
N LYS A 29 3.60 -19.14 0.88
CA LYS A 29 4.62 -18.44 1.66
C LYS A 29 3.92 -17.67 2.77
N LYS A 30 3.66 -18.39 3.86
CA LYS A 30 3.23 -17.97 5.20
C LYS A 30 3.16 -16.45 5.33
N ARG A 31 2.07 -15.85 4.84
CA ARG A 31 1.69 -14.50 5.20
C ARG A 31 1.19 -14.59 6.62
N THR A 32 2.14 -14.61 7.55
CA THR A 32 1.82 -14.53 8.96
C THR A 32 0.97 -13.27 9.11
N PHE A 33 -0.28 -13.47 9.51
CA PHE A 33 -1.16 -12.40 9.90
C PHE A 33 -0.55 -11.82 11.18
N HIS A 34 0.45 -10.93 11.03
CA HIS A 34 0.80 -10.04 12.11
C HIS A 34 -0.44 -9.19 12.36
N LEU A 35 -1.15 -9.55 13.41
CA LEU A 35 -2.18 -8.76 14.06
C LEU A 35 -1.61 -7.35 14.25
N LEU A 36 -1.90 -6.48 13.30
CA LEU A 36 -1.58 -5.07 13.38
C LEU A 36 -2.46 -4.54 14.48
N LYS A 37 -1.87 -4.43 15.67
CA LYS A 37 -2.49 -3.88 16.87
C LYS A 37 -3.22 -2.60 16.46
N PRO A 38 -4.52 -2.43 16.78
CA PRO A 38 -5.17 -1.16 16.58
C PRO A 38 -4.36 -0.10 17.34
N LYS A 39 -3.77 0.85 16.60
CA LYS A 39 -3.00 1.94 17.19
C LYS A 39 -3.96 2.67 18.15
N PRO A 40 -3.57 2.87 19.43
CA PRO A 40 -4.47 3.44 20.41
C PRO A 40 -4.92 4.81 19.92
N ILE A 41 -6.24 4.99 19.86
CA ILE A 41 -6.91 6.28 19.62
C ILE A 41 -6.69 7.08 20.91
N VAL A 42 -5.50 7.66 21.06
CA VAL A 42 -5.16 8.45 22.25
C VAL A 42 -5.89 9.78 22.14
N LYS A 43 -6.71 10.02 23.16
CA LYS A 43 -7.58 11.17 23.37
C LYS A 43 -6.83 12.51 23.16
N LYS A 44 -7.32 13.31 22.22
CA LYS A 44 -7.43 14.79 22.18
C LYS A 44 -6.40 15.61 22.97
N GLN A 45 -5.11 15.41 22.71
CA GLN A 45 -4.10 16.48 22.76
C GLN A 45 -3.21 16.33 21.52
N LEU A 46 -3.06 17.41 20.76
CA LEU A 46 -2.21 17.41 19.57
C LEU A 46 -0.76 17.22 20.01
N SER A 47 -0.13 16.15 19.56
CA SER A 47 1.31 15.97 19.73
C SER A 47 2.08 17.08 19.02
N PRO A 48 3.34 17.38 19.42
CA PRO A 48 4.15 18.39 18.75
C PRO A 48 4.24 18.18 17.22
N ALA A 49 4.29 16.91 16.78
CA ALA A 49 4.26 16.54 15.37
C ALA A 49 2.92 16.90 14.70
N GLN A 50 1.78 16.67 15.36
CA GLN A 50 0.47 17.04 14.84
C GLN A 50 0.30 18.55 14.68
N THR A 51 0.84 19.34 15.61
CA THR A 51 0.89 20.80 15.46
C THR A 51 1.68 21.18 14.22
N LYS A 52 2.85 20.56 13.99
CA LYS A 52 3.65 20.79 12.77
C LYS A 52 2.91 20.38 11.50
N TYR A 53 2.18 19.26 11.51
CA TYR A 53 1.36 18.85 10.37
C TYR A 53 0.27 19.88 10.07
N ARG A 54 -0.42 20.40 11.09
CA ARG A 54 -1.43 21.46 10.93
C ARG A 54 -0.84 22.73 10.34
N GLU A 55 0.30 23.19 10.86
CA GLU A 55 1.02 24.36 10.35
C GLU A 55 1.39 24.18 8.88
N THR A 56 1.98 23.02 8.53
CA THR A 56 2.38 22.72 7.15
C THR A 56 1.17 22.58 6.23
N LEU A 57 0.10 21.92 6.66
CA LEU A 57 -1.13 21.78 5.87
C LEU A 57 -1.74 23.16 5.55
N THR A 58 -1.71 24.08 6.52
CA THR A 58 -2.16 25.47 6.31
C THR A 58 -1.27 26.20 5.30
N LYS A 59 0.05 25.99 5.33
CA LYS A 59 0.99 26.57 4.35
C LYS A 59 0.80 26.03 2.94
N LEU A 60 0.42 24.75 2.82
CA LEU A 60 0.18 24.09 1.55
C LEU A 60 -1.25 24.29 1.02
N SER A 61 -2.10 24.99 1.77
CA SER A 61 -3.48 25.25 1.42
C SER A 61 -3.60 25.85 0.02
N GLY A 62 -4.23 25.13 -0.90
CA GLY A 62 -4.41 25.54 -2.30
C GLY A 62 -3.20 25.36 -3.21
N LEU A 63 -2.06 24.85 -2.73
CA LEU A 63 -0.82 24.77 -3.51
C LEU A 63 -0.62 23.45 -4.26
N SER A 64 -1.49 22.43 -4.11
CA SER A 64 -1.32 21.09 -4.72
C SER A 64 0.11 20.52 -4.56
N LYS A 65 0.74 20.90 -3.46
CA LYS A 65 2.11 20.54 -3.06
C LYS A 65 2.05 19.54 -1.92
N VAL A 66 3.15 18.82 -1.81
CA VAL A 66 3.40 17.76 -0.85
C VAL A 66 4.71 18.06 -0.16
N ASN A 67 4.67 18.16 1.16
CA ASN A 67 5.87 18.30 1.96
C ASN A 67 6.11 17.02 2.74
N VAL A 68 7.33 16.53 2.64
CA VAL A 68 7.83 15.39 3.40
C VAL A 68 8.53 15.94 4.63
N LEU A 69 8.13 15.45 5.80
CA LEU A 69 8.68 15.84 7.09
C LEU A 69 9.45 14.68 7.71
N ASP A 70 10.50 15.03 8.44
CA ASP A 70 11.25 14.11 9.27
C ASP A 70 10.54 13.82 10.61
N ILE A 71 11.13 12.96 11.44
CA ILE A 71 10.62 12.62 12.77
C ILE A 71 10.52 13.84 13.71
N ASN A 72 11.37 14.86 13.52
CA ASN A 72 11.36 16.11 14.27
C ASN A 72 10.35 17.13 13.70
N GLY A 73 9.69 16.83 12.58
CA GLY A 73 8.73 17.72 11.94
C GLY A 73 9.35 18.81 11.07
N ASN A 74 10.61 18.66 10.63
CA ASN A 74 11.23 19.55 9.66
C ASN A 74 10.94 19.07 8.24
N VAL A 75 10.73 20.01 7.31
CA VAL A 75 10.53 19.69 5.90
C VAL A 75 11.86 19.28 5.30
N VAL A 76 11.96 18.03 4.84
CA VAL A 76 13.16 17.47 4.20
C VAL A 76 13.04 17.43 2.69
N SER A 77 11.82 17.50 2.17
CA SER A 77 11.56 17.55 0.74
C SER A 77 10.21 18.20 0.46
N GLU A 78 10.12 18.96 -0.62
CA GLU A 78 8.88 19.55 -1.13
C GLU A 78 8.74 19.17 -2.61
N MET A 79 7.55 18.75 -3.02
CA MET A 79 7.24 18.33 -4.39
C MET A 79 5.77 18.63 -4.74
N HIS A 80 5.40 18.55 -6.03
CA HIS A 80 3.99 18.58 -6.41
C HIS A 80 3.34 17.20 -6.26
N VAL A 81 2.04 17.17 -5.99
CA VAL A 81 1.26 15.91 -5.91
C VAL A 81 1.37 15.10 -7.20
N LYS A 82 1.45 15.76 -8.36
CA LYS A 82 1.55 15.12 -9.68
C LYS A 82 2.89 14.39 -9.89
N ASP A 83 3.96 14.94 -9.32
CA ASP A 83 5.32 14.43 -9.49
C ASP A 83 5.71 13.44 -8.38
N MET A 84 4.84 13.25 -7.39
CA MET A 84 5.04 12.40 -6.22
C MET A 84 5.64 11.02 -6.57
N PRO A 85 5.08 10.19 -7.47
CA PRO A 85 5.69 8.90 -7.84
C PRO A 85 7.13 8.98 -8.36
N ALA A 86 7.50 10.07 -9.05
CA ALA A 86 8.86 10.26 -9.54
C ALA A 86 9.80 10.74 -8.43
N CYS A 87 9.32 11.67 -7.60
CA CYS A 87 10.07 12.25 -6.50
C CYS A 87 10.25 11.28 -5.33
N LEU A 88 9.36 10.31 -5.13
CA LEU A 88 9.43 9.30 -4.05
C LEU A 88 10.77 8.56 -4.01
N LYS A 89 11.38 8.33 -5.17
CA LYS A 89 12.67 7.64 -5.30
C LYS A 89 13.85 8.46 -4.76
N ASN A 90 13.68 9.78 -4.68
CA ASN A 90 14.71 10.73 -4.24
C ASN A 90 14.40 11.31 -2.85
N ILE A 91 13.37 10.81 -2.17
CA ILE A 91 13.06 11.24 -0.80
C ILE A 91 14.16 10.71 0.12
N PRO A 92 14.75 11.56 0.96
CA PRO A 92 15.75 11.13 1.92
C PRO A 92 15.13 10.17 2.96
N GLU A 93 15.90 9.19 3.43
CA GLU A 93 15.40 8.13 4.33
C GLU A 93 14.88 8.68 5.67
N ASN A 94 15.24 9.89 6.06
CA ASN A 94 14.71 10.56 7.25
C ASN A 94 13.26 11.03 7.09
N GLY A 95 12.72 11.07 5.87
CA GLY A 95 11.32 11.37 5.60
C GLY A 95 10.41 10.29 6.19
N THR A 96 9.63 10.64 7.21
CA THR A 96 8.71 9.71 7.90
C THR A 96 7.25 10.07 7.73
N SER A 97 6.97 11.33 7.40
CA SER A 97 5.61 11.87 7.34
C SER A 97 5.43 12.68 6.06
N LEU A 98 4.25 12.62 5.46
CA LEU A 98 3.92 13.34 4.24
C LEU A 98 2.66 14.15 4.48
N VAL A 99 2.70 15.46 4.18
CA VAL A 99 1.60 16.40 4.39
C VAL A 99 1.25 17.07 3.07
N PHE A 100 -0.03 17.11 2.73
CA PHE A 100 -0.51 17.79 1.52
C PHE A 100 -1.95 18.29 1.70
N ASP A 101 -2.32 19.32 0.95
CA ASP A 101 -3.66 19.91 1.01
C ASP A 101 -4.60 19.27 -0.02
N GLY A 102 -4.96 18.00 0.18
CA GLY A 102 -5.86 17.30 -0.73
C GLY A 102 -6.61 16.12 -0.13
N VAL A 103 -7.28 15.38 -1.01
CA VAL A 103 -7.97 14.13 -0.67
C VAL A 103 -6.97 12.98 -0.72
N ILE A 104 -6.89 12.21 0.36
CA ILE A 104 -6.04 11.02 0.47
C ILE A 104 -6.71 9.88 -0.28
N THR A 105 -6.07 9.39 -1.34
CA THR A 105 -6.59 8.31 -2.19
C THR A 105 -5.80 7.02 -2.01
N GLN A 106 -6.37 5.90 -2.44
CA GLN A 106 -5.67 4.60 -2.39
C GLN A 106 -4.36 4.59 -3.18
N ARG A 107 -4.34 5.13 -4.41
CA ARG A 107 -3.12 5.16 -5.25
C ARG A 107 -1.95 5.84 -4.53
N MET A 108 -2.23 6.95 -3.86
CA MET A 108 -1.24 7.66 -3.07
C MET A 108 -0.71 6.80 -1.91
N LEU A 109 -1.58 6.07 -1.23
CA LEU A 109 -1.15 5.14 -0.20
C LEU A 109 -0.35 3.96 -0.78
N ASP A 110 -0.70 3.47 -1.96
CA ASP A 110 0.03 2.39 -2.64
C ASP A 110 1.44 2.85 -3.04
N GLU A 111 1.57 4.07 -3.56
CA GLU A 111 2.87 4.71 -3.87
C GLU A 111 3.73 4.82 -2.62
N LEU A 112 3.15 5.27 -1.51
CA LEU A 112 3.85 5.47 -0.24
C LEU A 112 4.11 4.17 0.53
N SER A 113 3.33 3.11 0.30
CA SER A 113 3.48 1.81 0.97
C SER A 113 4.83 1.15 0.68
N ASN A 114 5.48 1.54 -0.41
CA ASN A 114 6.81 1.05 -0.81
C ASN A 114 7.96 1.98 -0.34
N THR A 115 7.66 2.97 0.50
CA THR A 115 8.63 3.96 0.99
C THR A 115 8.76 3.94 2.51
N ASN A 116 9.66 4.76 3.06
CA ASN A 116 9.82 4.92 4.51
C ASN A 116 8.74 5.80 5.17
N ILE A 117 7.80 6.34 4.39
CA ILE A 117 6.71 7.15 4.94
C ILE A 117 5.79 6.27 5.78
N LYS A 118 5.54 6.69 7.02
CA LYS A 118 4.66 6.01 7.98
C LYS A 118 3.39 6.79 8.27
N THR A 119 3.38 8.09 8.01
CA THR A 119 2.23 8.97 8.29
C THR A 119 1.89 9.79 7.06
N VAL A 120 0.61 9.80 6.69
CA VAL A 120 0.08 10.58 5.56
C VAL A 120 -0.98 11.52 6.11
N VAL A 121 -0.81 12.81 5.88
CA VAL A 121 -1.70 13.87 6.36
C VAL A 121 -2.33 14.58 5.17
N GLY A 122 -3.65 14.67 5.18
CA GLY A 122 -4.42 15.37 4.16
C GLY A 122 -5.62 16.13 4.71
N ILE A 123 -6.35 16.84 3.86
CA ILE A 123 -7.58 17.53 4.29
C ILE A 123 -8.66 16.52 4.63
N LYS A 124 -8.84 15.54 3.73
CA LYS A 124 -9.93 14.56 3.79
C LYS A 124 -9.43 13.18 3.38
N LYS A 125 -10.04 12.15 3.96
CA LYS A 125 -9.87 10.76 3.54
C LYS A 125 -10.82 10.49 2.37
N GLY A 126 -10.29 10.00 1.25
CA GLY A 126 -11.08 9.53 0.11
C GLY A 126 -11.55 8.08 0.27
N SER A 127 -11.97 7.46 -0.83
CA SER A 127 -12.32 6.04 -0.84
C SER A 127 -11.06 5.17 -0.72
N ILE A 128 -10.86 4.60 0.47
CA ILE A 128 -9.70 3.78 0.84
C ILE A 128 -10.27 2.48 1.43
N PRO A 129 -10.64 1.50 0.57
CA PRO A 129 -11.28 0.26 1.02
C PRO A 129 -10.32 -0.62 1.82
N LYS A 130 -9.01 -0.50 1.57
CA LYS A 130 -7.98 -1.26 2.26
C LYS A 130 -6.83 -0.35 2.65
N GLN A 131 -6.88 0.16 3.86
CA GLN A 131 -5.77 0.94 4.42
C GLN A 131 -4.59 -0.01 4.71
N PRO A 132 -3.40 0.24 4.12
CA PRO A 132 -2.19 -0.49 4.47
C PRO A 132 -1.80 -0.13 5.91
N ALA A 133 -1.62 -1.14 6.75
CA ALA A 133 -1.40 -0.91 8.18
C ALA A 133 -0.01 -0.35 8.53
N SER A 134 0.90 -0.35 7.56
CA SER A 134 2.18 0.37 7.64
C SER A 134 1.99 1.90 7.62
N LEU A 135 0.85 2.38 7.11
CA LEU A 135 0.55 3.81 6.97
C LEU A 135 -0.54 4.27 7.97
N ASN A 136 -0.20 5.34 8.67
CA ASN A 136 -1.12 6.09 9.50
C ASN A 136 -1.71 7.25 8.70
N ILE A 137 -3.01 7.26 8.52
CA ILE A 137 -3.72 8.34 7.83
C ILE A 137 -4.22 9.33 8.87
N LEU A 138 -3.84 10.59 8.74
CA LEU A 138 -4.38 11.69 9.53
C LEU A 138 -5.10 12.66 8.60
N THR A 139 -6.25 13.15 9.04
CA THR A 139 -6.97 14.19 8.33
C THR A 139 -6.91 15.52 9.07
N LYS A 140 -7.17 16.62 8.37
CA LYS A 140 -7.28 17.95 9.00
C LYS A 140 -8.24 17.92 10.19
N ALA A 141 -9.35 17.19 10.09
CA ALA A 141 -10.32 17.03 11.18
C ALA A 141 -9.74 16.37 12.45
N GLU A 142 -8.67 15.59 12.35
CA GLU A 142 -7.95 15.00 13.49
C GLU A 142 -6.85 15.91 14.05
N LEU A 143 -6.58 17.03 13.37
CA LEU A 143 -5.59 18.04 13.73
C LEU A 143 -6.22 19.36 14.23
N GLU A 144 -7.54 19.37 14.44
CA GLU A 144 -8.35 20.52 14.88
C GLU A 144 -9.04 20.30 16.24
#